data_AF-A0A5K0W1B8-F1
#
_entry.id   AF-A0A5K0W1B8-F1
#
_cell.length_a   1.000
_cell.length_b   1.000
_cell.length_c   1.000
_cell.angle_alpha   90.00
_cell.angle_beta   90.00
_cell.angle_gamma   90.00
#
_symmetry.space_group_name_H-M   'P 1'
#
loop_
_entity.id
_entity.type
_entity.pdbx_description
1 polymer ?
#
loop_
_entity_poly.entity_id
_entity_poly.type
_entity_poly.pdbx_seq_one_letter_code
_entity_poly.pdbx_strand_id
1 'polypeptide(L)'
;MEVQVEKDVELLSRAAANHLFLAQFEAFRGIILSIKKRDPGLALAILQTIVANGGEFQGILWSKTCNSPSHLLWLSSLELTRFDSPSSTWNLDPEALILKAEFLLVVQSIISRVSDEALPDLEATGNRDRSEEAGSFDSGPDDVTRGSAMEELSPVDAAAFLGRVLRLGLRRLREAADSNYDPGGSGSDPELELSESESRCLKRIACDQAELFDALCRNVKIQRQRAEPPEDPGLAISLVTDKRAEPVSGDDLQWGIKVLQVVQRAHLELMNEHLREGDVDKAIHCIRFLHLNYGVPADEYR
;
A
#
# COMPACT_ATOMS: atom_id res chain seq x y z
N MET A 1 35.27 -8.39 -29.10
CA MET A 1 34.05 -8.96 -28.48
C MET A 1 33.57 -8.06 -27.34
N GLU A 2 34.44 -7.73 -26.38
CA GLU A 2 34.12 -6.80 -25.26
C GLU A 2 33.61 -5.43 -25.71
N VAL A 3 34.25 -4.79 -26.69
CA VAL A 3 33.82 -3.48 -27.24
C VAL A 3 32.39 -3.51 -27.84
N GLN A 4 31.94 -4.66 -28.35
CA GLN A 4 30.58 -4.80 -28.86
C GLN A 4 29.57 -4.98 -27.71
N VAL A 5 29.95 -5.76 -26.68
CA VAL A 5 29.14 -5.93 -25.48
C VAL A 5 28.93 -4.61 -24.76
N GLU A 6 29.97 -3.78 -24.65
CA GLU A 6 29.91 -2.46 -24.02
C GLU A 6 28.94 -1.51 -24.76
N LYS A 7 29.02 -1.45 -26.09
CA LYS A 7 28.08 -0.66 -26.93
C LYS A 7 26.64 -1.16 -26.82
N ASP A 8 26.45 -2.47 -26.80
CA ASP A 8 25.12 -3.06 -26.63
C ASP A 8 24.53 -2.71 -25.26
N VAL A 9 25.33 -2.76 -24.19
CA VAL A 9 24.93 -2.37 -22.83
C VAL A 9 24.59 -0.88 -22.75
N GLU A 10 25.36 0.00 -23.39
CA GLU A 10 25.05 1.43 -23.48
C GLU A 10 23.69 1.68 -24.15
N LEU A 11 23.44 1.04 -25.30
CA LEU A 11 22.18 1.15 -26.02
C LEU A 11 21.00 0.63 -25.18
N LEU A 12 21.17 -0.53 -24.55
CA LEU A 12 20.16 -1.11 -23.65
C LEU A 12 19.88 -0.20 -22.46
N SER A 13 20.91 0.43 -21.89
CA SER A 13 20.75 1.36 -20.76
C SER A 13 19.93 2.59 -21.14
N ARG A 14 20.17 3.16 -22.33
CA ARG A 14 19.37 4.26 -22.88
C ARG A 14 17.93 3.84 -23.15
N ALA A 15 17.73 2.64 -23.71
CA ALA A 15 16.40 2.11 -23.94
C ALA A 15 15.65 1.89 -22.61
N ALA A 16 16.32 1.33 -21.59
CA ALA A 16 15.75 1.15 -20.26
C ALA A 16 15.27 2.47 -19.67
N ALA A 17 16.11 3.52 -19.72
CA ALA A 17 15.74 4.85 -19.23
C ALA A 17 14.51 5.43 -19.96
N ASN A 18 14.42 5.25 -21.28
CA ASN A 18 13.25 5.70 -22.06
C ASN A 18 11.97 4.97 -21.67
N HIS A 19 12.01 3.64 -21.55
CA HIS A 19 10.83 2.86 -21.16
C HIS A 19 10.44 3.12 -19.71
N LEU A 20 11.40 3.39 -18.83
CA LEU A 20 11.14 3.82 -17.46
C LEU A 20 10.45 5.19 -17.44
N PHE A 21 10.96 6.17 -18.20
CA PHE A 21 10.37 7.50 -18.35
C PHE A 21 8.93 7.44 -18.85
N LEU A 22 8.62 6.53 -19.77
CA LEU A 22 7.28 6.33 -20.34
C LEU A 22 6.38 5.42 -19.47
N ALA A 23 6.82 5.01 -18.28
CA ALA A 23 6.13 4.05 -17.41
C ALA A 23 5.77 2.70 -18.10
N GLN A 24 6.58 2.25 -19.06
CA GLN A 24 6.40 0.99 -19.79
C GLN A 24 7.15 -0.15 -19.09
N PHE A 25 6.67 -0.56 -17.92
CA PHE A 25 7.43 -1.43 -17.02
C PHE A 25 7.73 -2.84 -17.56
N GLU A 26 6.85 -3.43 -18.37
CA GLU A 26 7.15 -4.73 -19.01
C GLU A 26 8.22 -4.63 -20.09
N ALA A 27 8.23 -3.53 -20.87
CA ALA A 27 9.29 -3.28 -21.84
C ALA A 27 10.63 -3.01 -21.13
N PHE A 28 10.59 -2.18 -20.09
CA PHE A 28 11.73 -1.95 -19.19
C PHE A 28 12.26 -3.26 -18.62
N ARG A 29 11.39 -4.13 -18.09
CA ARG A 29 11.74 -5.45 -17.55
C ARG A 29 12.45 -6.33 -18.58
N GLY A 30 11.94 -6.40 -19.80
CA GLY A 30 12.57 -7.14 -20.89
C GLY A 30 14.00 -6.65 -21.20
N ILE A 31 14.22 -5.34 -21.10
CA ILE A 31 15.54 -4.73 -21.28
C ILE A 31 16.45 -5.06 -20.10
N ILE A 32 15.98 -4.97 -18.86
CA ILE A 32 16.76 -5.34 -17.67
C ILE A 32 17.19 -6.82 -17.74
N LEU A 33 16.32 -7.73 -18.18
CA LEU A 33 16.68 -9.13 -18.40
C LEU A 33 17.74 -9.29 -19.50
N SER A 34 17.73 -8.41 -20.50
CA SER A 34 18.74 -8.39 -21.57
C SER A 34 20.08 -7.81 -21.11
N ILE A 35 20.06 -6.80 -20.23
CA ILE A 35 21.25 -6.27 -19.56
C ILE A 35 21.82 -7.33 -18.64
N LYS A 36 21.01 -8.01 -17.81
CA LYS A 36 21.45 -9.06 -16.88
C LYS A 36 22.30 -10.15 -17.55
N LYS A 37 21.98 -10.53 -18.79
CA LYS A 37 22.73 -11.53 -19.57
C LYS A 37 24.11 -11.05 -20.04
N ARG A 38 24.34 -9.74 -20.12
CA ARG A 38 25.56 -9.10 -20.65
C ARG A 38 26.40 -8.47 -19.55
N ASP A 39 25.73 -7.76 -18.64
CA ASP A 39 26.26 -7.11 -17.46
C ASP A 39 25.28 -7.31 -16.28
N PRO A 40 25.44 -8.40 -15.51
CA PRO A 40 24.60 -8.66 -14.35
C PRO A 40 24.80 -7.63 -13.24
N GLY A 41 25.99 -7.01 -13.12
CA GLY A 41 26.30 -6.01 -12.11
C GLY A 41 25.50 -4.74 -12.33
N LEU A 42 25.42 -4.27 -13.58
CA LEU A 42 24.59 -3.11 -13.93
C LEU A 42 23.09 -3.38 -13.73
N ALA A 43 22.60 -4.54 -14.18
CA ALA A 43 21.18 -4.90 -13.99
C ALA A 43 20.82 -4.94 -12.50
N LEU A 44 21.70 -5.49 -11.66
CA LEU A 44 21.55 -5.53 -10.22
C LEU A 44 21.52 -4.12 -9.63
N ALA A 45 22.49 -3.26 -9.98
CA ALA A 45 22.57 -1.89 -9.50
C ALA A 45 21.32 -1.05 -9.86
N ILE A 46 20.79 -1.22 -11.08
CA ILE A 46 19.55 -0.54 -11.51
C ILE A 46 18.37 -0.98 -10.63
N LEU A 47 18.16 -2.29 -10.45
CA LEU A 47 17.05 -2.81 -9.66
C LEU A 47 17.16 -2.40 -8.19
N GLN A 48 18.35 -2.47 -7.59
CA GLN A 48 18.59 -2.02 -6.22
C GLN A 48 18.31 -0.53 -6.06
N THR A 49 18.74 0.29 -7.02
CA THR A 49 18.47 1.72 -7.00
C THR A 49 16.96 1.99 -7.02
N ILE A 50 16.22 1.26 -7.85
CA ILE A 50 14.75 1.39 -7.91
C ILE A 50 14.11 1.03 -6.58
N VAL A 51 14.47 -0.11 -6.02
CA VAL A 51 13.83 -0.61 -4.81
C VAL A 51 14.23 0.23 -3.59
N ALA A 52 15.49 0.71 -3.50
CA ALA A 52 15.94 1.64 -2.47
C ALA A 52 15.21 3.00 -2.53
N ASN A 53 14.84 3.47 -3.72
CA ASN A 53 14.02 4.66 -3.87
C ASN A 53 12.51 4.39 -3.70
N GLY A 54 12.09 3.14 -3.51
CA GLY A 54 10.67 2.77 -3.46
C GLY A 54 9.94 2.95 -4.78
N GLY A 55 10.67 2.95 -5.90
CA GLY A 55 10.16 3.28 -7.23
C GLY A 55 9.92 4.78 -7.46
N GLU A 56 10.25 5.65 -6.50
CA GLU A 56 10.04 7.09 -6.62
C GLU A 56 11.15 7.74 -7.45
N PHE A 57 10.85 8.04 -8.72
CA PHE A 57 11.75 8.78 -9.61
C PHE A 57 11.07 9.99 -10.21
N GLN A 58 11.83 11.08 -10.31
CA GLN A 58 11.40 12.30 -10.99
C GLN A 58 11.38 12.08 -12.51
N GLY A 59 10.37 12.66 -13.16
CA GLY A 59 10.25 12.64 -14.62
C GLY A 59 9.55 11.40 -15.21
N ILE A 60 9.16 10.39 -14.43
CA ILE A 60 8.33 9.31 -14.95
C ILE A 60 6.92 9.84 -15.28
N LEU A 61 6.45 9.56 -16.49
CA LEU A 61 5.10 9.88 -16.96
C LEU A 61 4.09 8.85 -16.44
N TRP A 62 3.72 8.98 -15.16
CA TRP A 62 2.67 8.17 -14.56
C TRP A 62 1.35 8.34 -15.32
N SER A 63 0.64 7.24 -15.56
CA SER A 63 -0.60 7.21 -16.34
C SER A 63 -1.65 6.37 -15.65
N LYS A 64 -2.93 6.49 -16.04
CA LYS A 64 -4.04 5.69 -15.51
C LYS A 64 -3.77 4.17 -15.48
N THR A 65 -2.93 3.67 -16.38
CA THR A 65 -2.56 2.25 -16.48
C THR A 65 -1.30 1.88 -15.67
N CYS A 66 -0.48 2.86 -15.28
CA CYS A 66 0.70 2.72 -14.44
C CYS A 66 0.72 3.90 -13.47
N ASN A 67 -0.19 3.82 -12.50
CA ASN A 67 -0.57 4.94 -11.64
C ASN A 67 0.38 5.22 -10.49
N SER A 68 1.40 4.38 -10.27
CA SER A 68 2.21 4.55 -9.07
C SER A 68 3.63 4.01 -9.08
N PRO A 69 4.53 4.67 -8.32
CA PRO A 69 5.85 4.16 -7.95
C PRO A 69 5.86 2.72 -7.42
N SER A 70 4.83 2.34 -6.66
CA SER A 70 4.74 1.01 -6.03
C SER A 70 4.68 -0.14 -7.04
N HIS A 71 4.17 0.09 -8.26
CA HIS A 71 4.19 -0.93 -9.33
C HIS A 71 5.62 -1.21 -9.80
N LEU A 72 6.38 -0.14 -10.06
CA LEU A 72 7.77 -0.23 -10.47
C LEU A 72 8.62 -0.88 -9.38
N LEU A 73 8.39 -0.49 -8.12
CA LEU A 73 8.98 -1.10 -6.95
C LEU A 73 8.73 -2.61 -6.91
N TRP A 74 7.46 -3.02 -6.92
CA TRP A 74 7.08 -4.44 -6.83
C TRP A 74 7.68 -5.28 -7.96
N LEU A 75 7.60 -4.81 -9.21
CA LEU A 75 8.20 -5.48 -10.35
C LEU A 75 9.73 -5.61 -10.20
N SER A 76 10.39 -4.56 -9.72
CA SER A 76 11.84 -4.57 -9.53
C SER A 76 12.26 -5.48 -8.39
N SER A 77 11.48 -5.53 -7.30
CA SER A 77 11.68 -6.48 -6.21
C SER A 77 11.55 -7.92 -6.68
N LEU A 78 10.55 -8.24 -7.52
CA LEU A 78 10.37 -9.57 -8.10
C LEU A 78 11.56 -10.01 -8.97
N GLU A 79 12.15 -9.11 -9.74
CA GLU A 79 13.32 -9.46 -10.55
C GLU A 79 14.59 -9.56 -9.71
N LEU A 80 14.70 -8.75 -8.65
CA LEU A 80 15.84 -8.77 -7.74
C LEU A 80 15.95 -10.12 -7.00
N THR A 81 14.84 -10.70 -6.56
CA THR A 81 14.84 -12.02 -5.88
C THR A 81 15.25 -13.18 -6.79
N ARG A 82 15.31 -12.98 -8.11
CA ARG A 82 15.75 -13.96 -9.11
C ARG A 82 17.23 -13.84 -9.47
N PHE A 83 18.01 -13.03 -8.76
CA PHE A 83 19.47 -13.06 -8.86
C PHE A 83 20.03 -14.16 -7.96
N ASP A 84 21.12 -14.80 -8.38
CA ASP A 84 21.67 -15.99 -7.71
C ASP A 84 22.26 -15.71 -6.30
N SER A 85 22.29 -14.45 -5.86
CA SER A 85 22.77 -14.00 -4.54
C SER A 85 21.93 -12.86 -3.95
N PRO A 86 20.64 -13.08 -3.64
CA PRO A 86 19.75 -11.99 -3.18
C PRO A 86 20.07 -11.56 -1.74
N SER A 87 20.63 -12.46 -0.92
CA SER A 87 20.97 -12.23 0.49
C SER A 87 22.32 -11.53 0.70
N SER A 88 23.18 -11.45 -0.31
CA SER A 88 24.45 -10.73 -0.21
C SER A 88 24.32 -9.25 -0.56
N THR A 89 23.19 -8.86 -1.15
CA THR A 89 22.99 -7.51 -1.67
C THR A 89 22.26 -6.61 -0.69
N TRP A 90 21.32 -7.16 0.10
CA TRP A 90 20.65 -6.51 1.22
C TRP A 90 20.48 -7.47 2.40
N ASN A 91 20.51 -6.96 3.64
CA ASN A 91 20.23 -7.75 4.85
C ASN A 91 18.74 -8.17 4.96
N LEU A 92 17.98 -8.18 3.87
CA LEU A 92 16.60 -8.65 3.83
C LEU A 92 16.47 -10.03 3.23
N ASP A 93 15.68 -10.84 3.93
CA ASP A 93 15.02 -12.01 3.38
C ASP A 93 14.25 -11.63 2.07
N PRO A 94 14.49 -12.33 0.95
CA PRO A 94 13.81 -12.07 -0.33
C PRO A 94 12.29 -12.03 -0.21
N GLU A 95 11.71 -12.91 0.60
CA GLU A 95 10.27 -12.94 0.80
C GLU A 95 9.77 -11.73 1.63
N ALA A 96 10.53 -11.29 2.63
CA ALA A 96 10.24 -10.06 3.37
C ALA A 96 10.26 -8.82 2.47
N LEU A 97 11.17 -8.77 1.49
CA LEU A 97 11.20 -7.70 0.49
C LEU A 97 9.93 -7.69 -0.36
N ILE A 98 9.51 -8.85 -0.87
CA ILE A 98 8.27 -8.96 -1.67
C ILE A 98 7.06 -8.54 -0.84
N LEU A 99 6.96 -8.98 0.41
CA LEU A 99 5.85 -8.59 1.30
C LEU A 99 5.79 -7.07 1.51
N LYS A 100 6.92 -6.41 1.74
CA LYS A 100 6.99 -4.94 1.88
C LYS A 100 6.61 -4.23 0.58
N ALA A 101 7.02 -4.73 -0.57
CA ALA A 101 6.68 -4.15 -1.87
C ALA A 101 5.20 -4.33 -2.22
N GLU A 102 4.65 -5.53 -2.01
CA GLU A 102 3.22 -5.84 -2.19
C GLU A 102 2.34 -4.99 -1.29
N PHE A 103 2.75 -4.81 -0.03
CA PHE A 103 2.07 -3.93 0.90
C PHE A 103 1.90 -2.52 0.32
N LEU A 104 2.98 -1.93 -0.17
CA LEU A 104 2.96 -0.59 -0.77
C LEU A 104 2.09 -0.55 -2.02
N LEU A 105 2.15 -1.59 -2.85
CA LEU A 105 1.33 -1.72 -4.04
C LEU A 105 -0.17 -1.74 -3.72
N VAL A 106 -0.57 -2.53 -2.73
CA VAL A 106 -1.98 -2.66 -2.31
C VAL A 106 -2.49 -1.35 -1.70
N VAL A 107 -1.74 -0.75 -0.76
CA VAL A 107 -2.14 0.52 -0.13
C VAL A 107 -2.32 1.62 -1.18
N GLN A 108 -1.36 1.75 -2.09
CA GLN A 108 -1.43 2.73 -3.16
C GLN A 108 -2.59 2.47 -4.12
N SER A 109 -2.90 1.20 -4.40
CA SER A 109 -4.07 0.83 -5.22
C SER A 109 -5.39 1.23 -4.56
N ILE A 110 -5.49 1.10 -3.24
CA ILE A 110 -6.65 1.58 -2.48
C ILE A 110 -6.72 3.11 -2.55
N ILE A 111 -5.62 3.82 -2.28
CA ILE A 111 -5.57 5.29 -2.36
C ILE A 111 -6.04 5.80 -3.73
N SER A 112 -5.56 5.21 -4.82
CA SER A 112 -5.96 5.61 -6.17
C SER A 112 -7.46 5.44 -6.40
N ARG A 113 -8.07 4.34 -5.95
CA ARG A 113 -9.52 4.11 -6.09
C ARG A 113 -10.35 5.08 -5.27
N VAL A 114 -9.95 5.31 -4.02
CA VAL A 114 -10.60 6.28 -3.12
C VAL A 114 -10.52 7.71 -3.69
N SER A 115 -9.40 8.05 -4.33
CA SER A 115 -9.21 9.36 -4.97
C SER A 115 -10.04 9.52 -6.24
N ASP A 116 -10.15 8.46 -7.05
CA ASP A 116 -11.00 8.44 -8.25
C ASP A 116 -12.49 8.56 -7.89
N GLU A 117 -12.92 7.96 -6.77
CA GLU A 117 -14.29 8.08 -6.24
C GLU A 117 -14.62 9.49 -5.70
N ALA A 118 -13.60 10.30 -5.35
CA ALA A 118 -13.77 11.67 -4.84
C ALA A 118 -13.86 12.74 -5.94
N LEU A 119 -13.39 12.42 -7.15
CA LEU A 119 -13.39 13.31 -8.32
C LEU A 119 -14.75 13.55 -9.03
N PRO A 120 -15.80 12.70 -8.92
CA PRO A 120 -17.06 12.90 -9.65
C PRO A 120 -17.80 14.21 -9.32
N ASP A 121 -17.63 14.76 -8.12
CA ASP A 121 -18.38 15.94 -7.67
C ASP A 121 -17.84 17.28 -8.21
N LEU A 122 -16.60 17.31 -8.72
CA LEU A 122 -16.00 18.54 -9.27
C LEU A 122 -16.34 18.77 -10.75
N GLU A 123 -16.64 17.72 -11.51
CA GLU A 123 -17.05 17.88 -12.93
C GLU A 123 -18.54 18.24 -13.06
N ALA A 124 -19.37 17.92 -12.05
CA ALA A 124 -20.80 18.26 -12.03
C ALA A 124 -21.10 19.73 -11.67
N THR A 125 -20.14 20.45 -11.07
CA THR A 125 -20.30 21.85 -10.63
C THR A 125 -19.83 22.89 -11.66
N GLY A 126 -19.23 22.45 -12.78
CA GLY A 126 -18.72 23.33 -13.83
C GLY A 126 -19.73 23.82 -14.87
N ASN A 127 -20.97 23.29 -14.88
CA ASN A 127 -21.94 23.54 -15.96
C ASN A 127 -23.39 23.75 -15.45
N ARG A 128 -23.60 24.73 -14.56
CA ARG A 128 -24.93 25.36 -14.39
C ARG A 128 -24.82 26.88 -14.43
N ASP A 129 -25.00 27.37 -15.65
CA ASP A 129 -25.67 28.61 -16.05
C ASP A 129 -25.35 29.92 -15.33
N ARG A 130 -24.64 30.77 -16.10
CA ARG A 130 -24.91 32.21 -16.12
C ARG A 130 -26.38 32.42 -16.48
N SER A 131 -27.17 32.84 -15.50
CA SER A 131 -28.34 33.67 -15.76
C SER A 131 -28.39 34.72 -14.67
N GLU A 132 -28.08 35.94 -15.08
CA GLU A 132 -28.35 37.16 -14.35
C GLU A 132 -29.86 37.23 -14.07
N GLU A 133 -30.26 37.49 -12.83
CA GLU A 133 -31.23 38.53 -12.47
C GLU A 133 -31.64 38.46 -10.99
N ALA A 134 -32.12 39.62 -10.53
CA ALA A 134 -32.70 39.98 -9.23
C ALA A 134 -31.68 40.26 -8.10
N GLY A 135 -31.64 41.45 -7.51
CA GLY A 135 -32.79 42.27 -7.15
C GLY A 135 -33.14 42.01 -5.69
N SER A 136 -32.68 42.92 -4.83
CA SER A 136 -33.36 43.44 -3.64
C SER A 136 -34.48 42.61 -2.96
N PHE A 137 -34.28 42.43 -1.64
CA PHE A 137 -35.25 42.46 -0.53
C PHE A 137 -35.61 41.16 0.21
N ASP A 138 -35.33 41.25 1.52
CA ASP A 138 -36.20 40.95 2.66
C ASP A 138 -35.94 39.71 3.51
N SER A 139 -35.99 39.95 4.82
CA SER A 139 -35.73 39.01 5.90
C SER A 139 -37.03 38.39 6.40
N GLY A 140 -37.00 37.10 6.74
CA GLY A 140 -38.08 36.43 7.46
C GLY A 140 -37.55 35.16 8.14
N PRO A 141 -37.70 35.00 9.47
CA PRO A 141 -37.26 33.81 10.19
C PRO A 141 -38.45 32.85 10.39
N ASP A 142 -38.35 31.59 9.97
CA ASP A 142 -39.23 30.51 10.42
C ASP A 142 -38.56 29.13 10.27
N ASP A 143 -38.11 28.63 11.42
CA ASP A 143 -38.47 27.37 12.08
C ASP A 143 -38.47 25.99 11.35
N VAL A 144 -38.01 25.01 12.14
CA VAL A 144 -38.19 23.55 12.10
C VAL A 144 -37.34 22.68 11.15
N THR A 145 -36.22 22.23 11.72
CA THR A 145 -35.81 20.81 11.86
C THR A 145 -36.00 19.87 10.68
N ARG A 146 -34.93 19.61 9.93
CA ARG A 146 -34.85 18.42 9.08
C ARG A 146 -33.41 17.90 8.95
N GLY A 147 -33.13 16.85 9.72
CA GLY A 147 -31.97 15.98 9.57
C GLY A 147 -30.68 16.57 10.13
N SER A 148 -30.15 15.94 11.18
CA SER A 148 -28.69 15.97 11.42
C SER A 148 -28.03 15.72 10.07
N ALA A 149 -27.29 16.72 9.57
CA ALA A 149 -26.52 16.58 8.36
C ALA A 149 -25.75 15.27 8.48
N MET A 150 -26.05 14.33 7.57
CA MET A 150 -25.26 13.13 7.38
C MET A 150 -23.92 13.67 6.91
N GLU A 151 -23.02 13.91 7.86
CA GLU A 151 -21.70 14.50 7.64
C GLU A 151 -21.07 13.71 6.49
N GLU A 152 -21.01 14.33 5.31
CA GLU A 152 -20.63 13.65 4.09
C GLU A 152 -19.25 13.04 4.32
N LEU A 153 -19.20 11.71 4.36
CA LEU A 153 -17.99 10.94 4.55
C LEU A 153 -17.03 11.27 3.41
N SER A 154 -16.08 12.17 3.71
CA SER A 154 -15.10 12.63 2.74
C SER A 154 -14.09 11.52 2.45
N PRO A 155 -13.99 11.04 1.19
CA PRO A 155 -12.95 10.08 0.79
C PRO A 155 -11.53 10.59 1.07
N VAL A 156 -11.37 11.92 1.20
CA VAL A 156 -10.11 12.59 1.53
C VAL A 156 -9.55 12.12 2.87
N ASP A 157 -10.40 11.85 3.88
CA ASP A 157 -9.96 11.43 5.21
C ASP A 157 -9.31 10.03 5.16
N ALA A 158 -9.95 9.07 4.50
CA ALA A 158 -9.39 7.74 4.34
C ALA A 158 -8.12 7.76 3.47
N ALA A 159 -8.10 8.55 2.39
CA ALA A 159 -6.90 8.72 1.57
C ALA A 159 -5.74 9.33 2.38
N ALA A 160 -6.02 10.28 3.29
CA ALA A 160 -5.02 10.88 4.16
C ALA A 160 -4.41 9.85 5.14
N PHE A 161 -5.23 9.03 5.80
CA PHE A 161 -4.75 7.96 6.68
C PHE A 161 -3.94 6.92 5.89
N LEU A 162 -4.45 6.43 4.78
CA LEU A 162 -3.74 5.47 3.91
C LEU A 162 -2.44 6.07 3.37
N GLY A 163 -2.39 7.38 3.09
CA GLY A 163 -1.18 8.09 2.72
C GLY A 163 -0.14 8.18 3.84
N ARG A 164 -0.56 8.23 5.12
CA ARG A 164 0.36 8.08 6.27
C ARG A 164 0.90 6.66 6.35
N VAL A 165 0.04 5.66 6.18
CA VAL A 165 0.39 4.23 6.17
C VAL A 165 1.39 3.90 5.05
N LEU A 166 1.17 4.43 3.84
CA LEU A 166 2.07 4.26 2.69
C LEU A 166 3.47 4.82 2.99
N ARG A 167 3.55 6.04 3.52
CA ARG A 167 4.82 6.69 3.86
C ARG A 167 5.60 5.92 4.92
N LEU A 168 4.92 5.38 5.93
CA LEU A 168 5.57 4.53 6.91
C LEU A 168 6.11 3.23 6.28
N GLY A 169 5.32 2.58 5.43
CA GLY A 169 5.77 1.38 4.71
C GLY A 169 7.02 1.64 3.86
N LEU A 170 7.08 2.81 3.21
CA LEU A 170 8.20 3.21 2.38
C LEU A 170 9.45 3.45 3.22
N ARG A 171 9.31 4.11 4.37
CA ARG A 171 10.41 4.30 5.34
C ARG A 171 10.96 2.95 5.80
N ARG A 172 10.08 2.04 6.23
CA ARG A 172 10.45 0.67 6.67
C ARG A 172 11.10 -0.18 5.57
N LEU A 173 10.84 0.13 4.30
CA LEU A 173 11.52 -0.50 3.17
C LEU A 173 12.93 0.10 3.01
N ARG A 174 13.05 1.42 3.07
CA ARG A 174 14.31 2.16 2.91
C ARG A 174 15.33 1.85 4.00
N GLU A 175 14.90 1.85 5.26
CA GLU A 175 15.72 1.45 6.42
C GLU A 175 16.28 0.04 6.28
N ALA A 176 15.50 -0.85 5.64
CA ALA A 176 15.92 -2.21 5.42
C ALA A 176 16.89 -2.29 4.22
N ALA A 177 16.62 -1.55 3.15
CA ALA A 177 17.43 -1.54 1.93
C ALA A 177 18.81 -0.86 2.10
N ASP A 178 18.92 0.13 2.99
CA ASP A 178 20.16 0.86 3.26
C ASP A 178 20.38 1.02 4.77
N SER A 179 21.39 0.33 5.31
CA SER A 179 21.75 0.41 6.74
C SER A 179 22.30 1.77 7.17
N ASN A 180 22.69 2.61 6.21
CA ASN A 180 23.11 3.99 6.44
C ASN A 180 21.99 4.99 6.14
N TYR A 181 20.75 4.52 5.96
CA TYR A 181 19.59 5.37 5.73
C TYR A 181 19.39 6.29 6.93
N ASP A 182 19.83 7.55 6.79
CA ASP A 182 19.43 8.64 7.67
C ASP A 182 18.10 9.17 7.14
N PRO A 183 16.98 9.01 7.86
CA PRO A 183 15.67 9.47 7.41
C PRO A 183 15.60 10.99 7.22
N GLY A 184 16.66 11.75 7.51
CA GLY A 184 16.73 13.17 7.23
C GLY A 184 15.76 13.91 8.14
N GLY A 185 16.07 13.90 9.43
CA GLY A 185 15.34 14.64 10.45
C GLY A 185 14.70 13.74 11.49
N SER A 186 14.81 14.19 12.75
CA SER A 186 14.08 13.73 13.93
C SER A 186 12.57 13.99 13.77
N GLY A 187 11.96 13.51 12.69
CA GLY A 187 10.52 13.42 12.55
C GLY A 187 10.10 12.20 13.35
N SER A 188 9.61 12.42 14.57
CA SER A 188 8.77 11.45 15.27
C SER A 188 7.86 10.74 14.27
N ASP A 189 7.70 9.42 14.38
CA ASP A 189 6.73 8.71 13.57
C ASP A 189 5.44 9.52 13.52
N PRO A 190 4.87 9.78 12.31
CA PRO A 190 3.58 10.41 12.25
C PRO A 190 2.68 9.51 13.10
N GLU A 191 2.20 10.04 14.23
CA GLU A 191 1.39 9.28 15.14
C GLU A 191 0.25 8.70 14.31
N LEU A 192 0.26 7.38 14.11
CA LEU A 192 -0.74 6.70 13.29
C LEU A 192 -2.04 6.58 14.10
N GLU A 193 -2.43 7.68 14.73
CA GLU A 193 -3.74 7.87 15.29
C GLU A 193 -4.73 7.90 14.13
N LEU A 194 -5.83 7.21 14.36
CA LEU A 194 -6.94 7.11 13.45
C LEU A 194 -8.05 7.97 14.06
N SER A 195 -8.40 9.06 13.40
CA SER A 195 -9.53 9.89 13.84
C SER A 195 -10.85 9.13 13.70
N GLU A 196 -11.91 9.59 14.37
CA GLU A 196 -13.24 9.00 14.20
C GLU A 196 -13.75 9.13 12.75
N SER A 197 -13.45 10.24 12.07
CA SER A 197 -13.86 10.46 10.67
C SER A 197 -13.10 9.54 9.72
N GLU A 198 -11.78 9.39 9.92
CA GLU A 198 -10.93 8.47 9.17
C GLU A 198 -11.37 7.02 9.39
N SER A 199 -11.66 6.63 10.63
CA SER A 199 -12.16 5.31 10.98
C SER A 199 -13.48 5.00 10.26
N ARG A 200 -14.46 5.91 10.33
CA ARG A 200 -15.76 5.74 9.70
C ARG A 200 -15.65 5.64 8.17
N CYS A 201 -14.81 6.47 7.56
CA CYS A 201 -14.57 6.45 6.11
C CYS A 201 -13.85 5.16 5.68
N LEU A 202 -12.83 4.75 6.43
CA LEU A 202 -12.06 3.54 6.16
C LEU A 202 -12.90 2.28 6.31
N LYS A 203 -13.84 2.21 7.26
CA LYS A 203 -14.81 1.10 7.36
C LYS A 203 -15.66 0.96 6.10
N ARG A 204 -16.21 2.08 5.59
CA ARG A 204 -17.01 2.09 4.36
C ARG A 204 -16.20 1.54 3.18
N ILE A 205 -15.02 2.12 2.96
CA ILE A 205 -14.14 1.73 1.85
C ILE A 205 -13.65 0.29 2.00
N ALA A 206 -13.44 -0.19 3.24
CA ALA A 206 -13.08 -1.58 3.48
C ALA A 206 -14.16 -2.55 3.00
N CYS A 207 -15.45 -2.22 3.19
CA CYS A 207 -16.55 -3.00 2.64
C CYS A 207 -16.62 -2.90 1.10
N ASP A 208 -16.47 -1.70 0.54
CA ASP A 208 -16.56 -1.46 -0.91
C ASP A 208 -15.40 -2.12 -1.69
N GLN A 209 -14.21 -2.14 -1.10
CA GLN A 209 -12.96 -2.65 -1.69
C GLN A 209 -12.45 -3.89 -0.94
N ALA A 210 -13.36 -4.77 -0.53
CA ALA A 210 -13.08 -5.87 0.39
C ALA A 210 -11.92 -6.79 -0.03
N GLU A 211 -11.79 -7.10 -1.33
CA GLU A 211 -10.68 -7.94 -1.83
C GLU A 211 -9.30 -7.28 -1.65
N LEU A 212 -9.20 -5.96 -1.83
CA LEU A 212 -7.94 -5.24 -1.61
C LEU A 212 -7.58 -5.17 -0.13
N PHE A 213 -8.58 -4.98 0.74
CA PHE A 213 -8.36 -4.99 2.18
C PHE A 213 -8.07 -6.39 2.72
N ASP A 214 -8.64 -7.45 2.16
CA ASP A 214 -8.24 -8.84 2.48
C ASP A 214 -6.77 -9.08 2.12
N ALA A 215 -6.36 -8.69 0.90
CA ALA A 215 -4.96 -8.79 0.48
C ALA A 215 -4.02 -8.00 1.42
N LEU A 216 -4.42 -6.78 1.81
CA LEU A 216 -3.69 -5.94 2.76
C LEU A 216 -3.57 -6.61 4.14
N CYS A 217 -4.69 -7.10 4.67
CA CYS A 217 -4.75 -7.75 5.99
C CYS A 217 -3.91 -9.02 6.04
N ARG A 218 -3.97 -9.86 5.00
CA ARG A 218 -3.11 -11.05 4.87
C ARG A 218 -1.64 -10.67 4.83
N ASN A 219 -1.27 -9.66 4.06
CA ASN A 219 0.11 -9.20 3.96
C ASN A 219 0.63 -8.72 5.33
N VAL A 220 -0.11 -7.86 6.03
CA VAL A 220 0.23 -7.39 7.38
C VAL A 220 0.39 -8.54 8.36
N LYS A 221 -0.52 -9.51 8.32
CA LYS A 221 -0.46 -10.71 9.17
C LYS A 221 0.82 -11.50 8.94
N ILE A 222 1.18 -11.76 7.69
CA ILE A 222 2.40 -12.52 7.36
C ILE A 222 3.65 -11.74 7.82
N GLN A 223 3.71 -10.42 7.60
CA GLN A 223 4.82 -9.61 8.08
C GLN A 223 4.97 -9.68 9.61
N ARG A 224 3.86 -9.65 10.34
CA ARG A 224 3.86 -9.75 11.81
C ARG A 224 4.31 -11.12 12.30
N GLN A 225 3.77 -12.19 11.73
CA GLN A 225 4.16 -13.57 12.07
C GLN A 225 5.65 -13.84 11.87
N ARG A 226 6.28 -13.18 10.88
CA ARG A 226 7.73 -13.27 10.67
C ARG A 226 8.54 -12.51 11.71
N ALA A 227 8.02 -11.40 12.20
CA ALA A 227 8.62 -10.59 13.26
C ALA A 227 8.50 -11.22 14.65
N GLU A 228 7.44 -12.01 14.89
CA GLU A 228 7.23 -12.71 16.16
C GLU A 228 8.29 -13.81 16.39
N PRO A 229 8.86 -13.91 17.60
CA PRO A 229 9.72 -15.04 17.97
C PRO A 229 8.90 -16.34 17.95
N PRO A 230 9.50 -17.49 17.60
CA PRO A 230 8.78 -18.75 17.53
C PRO A 230 8.24 -19.14 18.92
N GLU A 231 6.97 -19.54 18.99
CA GLU A 231 6.26 -19.86 20.24
C GLU A 231 6.87 -21.07 20.98
N ASP A 232 7.63 -21.92 20.29
CA ASP A 232 8.32 -23.07 20.89
C ASP A 232 9.73 -23.29 20.28
N PRO A 233 10.81 -22.92 20.98
CA PRO A 233 12.18 -23.14 20.49
C PRO A 233 12.57 -24.62 20.39
N GLY A 234 11.79 -25.55 20.99
CA GLY A 234 12.08 -26.99 21.00
C GLY A 234 11.72 -27.74 19.71
N LEU A 235 10.81 -27.21 18.88
CA LEU A 235 10.45 -27.80 17.57
C LEU A 235 11.21 -27.19 16.38
N ALA A 236 12.03 -26.15 16.61
CA ALA A 236 12.69 -25.37 15.57
C ALA A 236 14.00 -25.98 15.02
N ILE A 237 14.20 -27.31 15.13
CA ILE A 237 15.47 -27.96 14.77
C ILE A 237 15.57 -28.33 13.27
N SER A 238 14.50 -28.24 12.45
CA SER A 238 14.56 -28.68 11.04
C SER A 238 14.60 -27.61 9.95
N LEU A 239 14.51 -26.31 10.27
CA LEU A 239 14.52 -25.25 9.26
C LEU A 239 15.44 -24.08 9.67
N VAL A 240 16.69 -24.40 9.98
CA VAL A 240 17.76 -23.41 10.03
C VAL A 240 18.32 -23.27 8.62
N THR A 241 17.76 -22.33 7.86
CA THR A 241 18.48 -21.66 6.78
C THR A 241 18.73 -20.22 7.21
N ASP A 242 20.00 -19.97 7.50
CA ASP A 242 20.76 -18.73 7.61
C ASP A 242 20.08 -17.41 8.05
N LYS A 243 20.67 -16.86 9.12
CA LYS A 243 20.68 -15.44 9.53
C LYS A 243 19.31 -14.75 9.46
N ARG A 244 18.44 -15.10 10.40
CA ARG A 244 17.26 -14.30 10.73
C ARG A 244 17.73 -12.87 11.07
N ALA A 245 17.32 -11.90 10.26
CA ALA A 245 17.51 -10.48 10.52
C ALA A 245 17.03 -10.14 11.93
N GLU A 246 17.64 -9.11 12.53
CA GLU A 246 17.28 -8.66 13.88
C GLU A 246 15.76 -8.51 14.05
N PRO A 247 15.21 -8.83 15.23
CA PRO A 247 13.79 -8.70 15.47
C PRO A 247 13.37 -7.25 15.21
N VAL A 248 12.54 -7.07 14.18
CA VAL A 248 11.83 -5.81 13.94
C VAL A 248 11.13 -5.45 15.24
N SER A 249 11.37 -4.24 15.76
CA SER A 249 10.73 -3.78 16.98
C SER A 249 9.22 -3.98 16.86
N GLY A 250 8.59 -4.59 17.87
CA GLY A 250 7.16 -4.90 17.85
C GLY A 250 6.26 -3.67 17.62
N ASP A 251 6.80 -2.48 17.89
CA ASP A 251 6.14 -1.19 17.70
C ASP A 251 5.97 -0.84 16.20
N ASP A 252 6.84 -1.31 15.30
CA ASP A 252 6.86 -0.96 13.87
C ASP A 252 5.66 -1.51 13.07
N LEU A 253 4.87 -2.42 13.66
CA LEU A 253 3.70 -3.05 13.04
C LEU A 253 2.37 -2.70 13.74
N GLN A 254 2.37 -1.83 14.75
CA GLN A 254 1.16 -1.47 15.49
C GLN A 254 0.09 -0.84 14.58
N TRP A 255 0.49 -0.07 13.58
CA TRP A 255 -0.42 0.50 12.59
C TRP A 255 -1.12 -0.57 11.74
N GLY A 256 -0.45 -1.70 11.47
CA GLY A 256 -1.01 -2.81 10.73
C GLY A 256 -2.15 -3.45 11.50
N ILE A 257 -2.02 -3.50 12.83
CA ILE A 257 -3.09 -3.94 13.75
C ILE A 257 -4.28 -2.99 13.67
N LYS A 258 -4.05 -1.66 13.63
CA LYS A 258 -5.13 -0.67 13.48
C LYS A 258 -5.90 -0.87 12.17
N VAL A 259 -5.20 -1.09 11.05
CA VAL A 259 -5.84 -1.41 9.77
C VAL A 259 -6.67 -2.70 9.87
N LEU A 260 -6.09 -3.77 10.43
CA LEU A 260 -6.78 -5.04 10.66
C LEU A 260 -8.05 -4.86 11.51
N GLN A 261 -7.96 -4.09 12.60
CA GLN A 261 -9.08 -3.80 13.50
C GLN A 261 -10.23 -3.07 12.79
N VAL A 262 -9.91 -2.07 11.96
CA VAL A 262 -10.94 -1.32 11.23
C VAL A 262 -11.67 -2.23 10.24
N VAL A 263 -10.94 -3.02 9.46
CA VAL A 263 -11.52 -3.95 8.48
C VAL A 263 -12.39 -4.99 9.17
N GLN A 264 -11.89 -5.60 10.25
CA GLN A 264 -12.63 -6.60 11.01
C GLN A 264 -13.92 -6.03 11.62
N ARG A 265 -13.85 -4.85 12.24
CA ARG A 265 -15.06 -4.20 12.80
C ARG A 265 -16.06 -3.85 11.71
N ALA A 266 -15.62 -3.37 10.55
CA ALA A 266 -16.50 -3.08 9.42
C ALA A 266 -17.27 -4.32 8.96
N HIS A 267 -16.56 -5.44 8.77
CA HIS A 267 -17.20 -6.69 8.35
C HIS A 267 -18.01 -7.37 9.45
N LEU A 268 -17.68 -7.16 10.73
CA LEU A 268 -18.50 -7.62 11.86
C LEU A 268 -19.82 -6.84 11.95
N GLU A 269 -19.78 -5.52 11.76
CA GLU A 269 -20.97 -4.66 11.68
C GLU A 269 -21.86 -5.10 10.51
N LEU A 270 -21.29 -5.30 9.32
CA LEU A 270 -22.00 -5.76 8.13
C LEU A 270 -22.59 -7.18 8.31
N MET A 271 -21.84 -8.08 8.95
CA MET A 271 -22.34 -9.43 9.29
C MET A 271 -23.58 -9.35 10.20
N ASN A 272 -23.55 -8.50 11.21
CA ASN A 272 -24.67 -8.30 12.13
C ASN A 272 -25.89 -7.72 11.40
N GLU A 273 -25.70 -6.81 10.47
CA GLU A 273 -26.78 -6.29 9.61
C GLU A 273 -27.42 -7.40 8.77
N HIS A 274 -26.62 -8.20 8.07
CA HIS A 274 -27.12 -9.32 7.27
C HIS A 274 -27.86 -10.37 8.10
N LEU A 275 -27.39 -10.68 9.31
CA LEU A 275 -28.09 -11.56 10.24
C LEU A 275 -29.44 -11.00 10.68
N ARG A 276 -29.55 -9.68 10.89
CA ARG A 276 -30.82 -9.02 11.23
C ARG A 276 -31.80 -9.03 10.06
N GLU A 277 -31.30 -8.96 8.83
CA GLU A 277 -32.08 -9.04 7.59
C GLU A 277 -32.47 -10.49 7.22
N GLY A 278 -31.89 -11.49 7.88
CA GLY A 278 -32.10 -12.91 7.58
C GLY A 278 -31.30 -13.42 6.39
N ASP A 279 -30.34 -12.65 5.88
CA ASP A 279 -29.47 -13.01 4.76
C ASP A 279 -28.21 -13.76 5.26
N VAL A 280 -28.40 -15.05 5.53
CA VAL A 280 -27.34 -15.92 6.09
C VAL A 280 -26.15 -16.06 5.13
N ASP A 281 -26.40 -16.09 3.82
CA ASP A 281 -25.34 -16.28 2.82
C ASP A 281 -24.37 -15.09 2.80
N LYS A 282 -24.90 -13.87 2.87
CA LYS A 282 -24.05 -12.67 3.00
C LYS A 282 -23.34 -12.59 4.34
N ALA A 283 -23.98 -13.00 5.44
CA ALA A 283 -23.34 -13.05 6.75
C ALA A 283 -22.15 -14.03 6.76
N ILE A 284 -22.28 -15.21 6.15
CA ILE A 284 -21.18 -16.18 6.01
C ILE A 284 -20.02 -15.58 5.21
N HIS A 285 -20.31 -14.79 4.18
CA HIS A 285 -19.27 -14.14 3.37
C HIS A 285 -18.37 -13.20 4.19
N CYS A 286 -18.90 -12.54 5.22
CA CYS A 286 -18.12 -11.65 6.10
C CYS A 286 -17.08 -12.38 6.95
N ILE A 287 -17.26 -13.68 7.22
CA ILE A 287 -16.37 -14.45 8.10
C ILE A 287 -14.93 -14.47 7.59
N ARG A 288 -14.72 -14.42 6.27
CA ARG A 288 -13.37 -14.47 5.67
C ARG A 288 -12.47 -13.31 6.08
N PHE A 289 -13.05 -12.18 6.48
CA PHE A 289 -12.33 -10.99 6.92
C PHE A 289 -12.03 -10.98 8.42
N LEU A 290 -12.57 -11.96 9.17
CA LEU A 290 -12.35 -12.08 10.61
C LEU A 290 -11.06 -12.87 10.87
N HIS A 291 -9.97 -12.15 11.11
CA HIS A 291 -8.68 -12.75 11.48
C HIS A 291 -8.51 -12.79 13.00
N LEU A 292 -8.95 -13.91 13.58
CA LEU A 292 -8.76 -14.23 14.99
C LEU A 292 -7.28 -14.07 15.38
N ASN A 293 -7.03 -13.47 16.55
CA ASN A 293 -5.71 -13.21 17.17
C ASN A 293 -4.91 -12.00 16.66
N TYR A 294 -5.34 -11.29 15.60
CA TYR A 294 -4.53 -10.22 15.00
C TYR A 294 -5.21 -8.84 14.91
N GLY A 295 -6.48 -8.71 15.29
CA GLY A 295 -7.20 -7.43 15.21
C GLY A 295 -8.10 -7.15 16.42
N VAL A 296 -9.34 -7.63 16.36
CA VAL A 296 -10.40 -7.39 17.33
C VAL A 296 -10.29 -8.39 18.50
N PRO A 297 -10.47 -7.97 19.77
CA PRO A 297 -10.42 -8.88 20.91
C PRO A 297 -11.66 -9.81 20.96
N ALA A 298 -11.50 -10.98 21.59
CA ALA A 298 -12.45 -12.09 21.52
C ALA A 298 -13.86 -11.76 22.06
N ASP A 299 -13.96 -10.75 22.92
CA ASP A 299 -15.19 -10.24 23.52
C ASP A 299 -16.06 -9.45 22.55
N GLU A 300 -15.46 -8.77 21.56
CA GLU A 300 -16.19 -8.02 20.51
C GLU A 300 -16.83 -8.95 19.45
N TYR A 301 -16.55 -10.26 19.47
CA TYR A 301 -17.16 -11.25 18.55
C TYR A 301 -18.45 -11.89 19.09
N ARG A 302 -18.88 -11.55 20.30
CA ARG A 302 -20.09 -12.11 20.94
C ARG A 302 -21.34 -11.32 20.57
#